data_AF-A0A523D339-F1
#
_entry.id   AF-A0A523D339-F1
#
_cell.length_a   1.000
_cell.length_b   1.000
_cell.length_c   1.000
_cell.angle_alpha   90.00
_cell.angle_beta   90.00
_cell.angle_gamma   90.00
#
_symmetry.space_group_name_H-M   'P 1'
#
loop_
_entity.id
_entity.type
_entity.pdbx_description
1 polymer ?
#
loop_
_entity_poly.entity_id
_entity_poly.type
_entity_poly.pdbx_seq_one_letter_code
_entity_poly.pdbx_strand_id
1 'polypeptide(L)'
;MAEERLEGTLAVGWDGTPPDGTRQILPGVLEFLDRSSSTYGGKGFLVTGPKYNLMVDTPACTRRVLDAVRIVGGLRYVFLSHRDEIGEIADLHRATGGAVIMHRSEADRVPCGVDLVFDTDFEVEPGVTVIHTPGSSPGSSCLLVHRGDLRVLFTGNHVPRRGGQGTRRLLELEFDYIIPSHSDRPLLRQSLQD
;
A
#
# COMPACT_ATOMS: atom_id res chain seq x y z
N MET A 1 23.05 9.58 -8.26
CA MET A 1 22.09 10.63 -7.79
C MET A 1 20.61 10.22 -7.87
N ALA A 2 20.06 9.77 -9.02
CA ALA A 2 18.71 9.18 -9.08
C ALA A 2 18.73 7.63 -9.21
N GLU A 3 19.70 7.09 -9.94
CA GLU A 3 19.90 5.63 -10.11
C GLU A 3 20.27 4.93 -8.79
N GLU A 4 21.15 5.53 -7.97
CA GLU A 4 21.48 5.00 -6.62
C GLU A 4 20.27 4.95 -5.67
N ARG A 5 19.28 5.84 -5.83
CA ARG A 5 18.05 5.81 -5.03
C ARG A 5 17.13 4.65 -5.44
N LEU A 6 17.37 4.04 -6.60
CA LEU A 6 16.53 2.99 -7.16
C LEU A 6 17.07 1.58 -6.88
N GLU A 7 18.39 1.39 -6.72
CA GLU A 7 19.02 0.07 -6.59
C GLU A 7 18.43 -0.80 -5.46
N GLY A 8 18.01 -0.20 -4.34
CA GLY A 8 17.36 -0.91 -3.22
C GLY A 8 15.84 -1.01 -3.32
N THR A 9 15.24 -0.51 -4.39
CA THR A 9 13.79 -0.30 -4.52
C THR A 9 13.17 -1.07 -5.68
N LEU A 10 13.97 -1.60 -6.61
CA LEU A 10 13.46 -2.34 -7.75
C LEU A 10 13.36 -3.82 -7.44
N ALA A 11 12.36 -4.46 -8.06
CA ALA A 11 12.27 -5.91 -8.06
C ALA A 11 13.39 -6.54 -8.88
N VAL A 12 13.88 -7.71 -8.43
CA VAL A 12 14.95 -8.42 -9.14
C VAL A 12 14.48 -8.81 -10.54
N GLY A 13 15.28 -8.45 -11.55
CA GLY A 13 14.99 -8.77 -12.95
C GLY A 13 13.98 -7.83 -13.64
N TRP A 14 13.47 -6.81 -12.95
CA TRP A 14 12.69 -5.74 -13.55
C TRP A 14 13.59 -4.53 -13.85
N ASP A 15 13.44 -3.96 -15.05
CA ASP A 15 14.26 -2.85 -15.56
C ASP A 15 13.88 -1.48 -15.00
N GLY A 16 12.83 -1.42 -14.17
CA GLY A 16 12.28 -0.18 -13.62
C GLY A 16 11.29 0.53 -14.54
N THR A 17 11.05 0.03 -15.76
CA THR A 17 10.05 0.60 -16.67
C THR A 17 8.64 0.28 -16.15
N PRO A 18 7.81 1.29 -15.82
CA PRO A 18 6.46 1.05 -15.31
C PRO A 18 5.64 0.20 -16.29
N PRO A 19 5.06 -0.94 -15.84
CA PRO A 19 4.14 -1.72 -16.67
C PRO A 19 2.94 -0.91 -17.18
N ASP A 20 2.34 -1.35 -18.28
CA ASP A 20 1.11 -0.72 -18.81
C ASP A 20 0.01 -0.62 -17.73
N GLY A 21 -0.69 0.51 -17.69
CA GLY A 21 -1.68 0.83 -16.65
C GLY A 21 -1.13 1.21 -15.29
N THR A 22 0.19 1.33 -15.16
CA THR A 22 0.82 1.83 -13.93
C THR A 22 1.57 3.13 -14.19
N ARG A 23 1.75 3.90 -13.11
CA ARG A 23 2.61 5.09 -13.11
C ARG A 23 3.52 5.05 -11.89
N GLN A 24 4.81 5.26 -12.09
CA GLN A 24 5.72 5.44 -10.97
C GLN A 24 5.54 6.84 -10.36
N ILE A 25 5.19 6.88 -9.08
CA ILE A 25 4.94 8.13 -8.33
C ILE A 25 6.07 8.46 -7.36
N LEU A 26 6.82 7.44 -6.92
CA LEU A 26 8.06 7.53 -6.14
C LEU A 26 9.00 6.37 -6.54
N PRO A 27 10.30 6.39 -6.17
CA PRO A 27 11.21 5.26 -6.38
C PRO A 27 10.57 3.92 -5.98
N GLY A 28 10.39 3.05 -6.98
CA GLY A 28 9.61 1.80 -7.04
C GLY A 28 8.23 1.79 -6.34
N VAL A 29 7.53 2.91 -6.21
CA VAL A 29 6.10 2.94 -5.86
C VAL A 29 5.33 3.20 -7.15
N LEU A 30 4.54 2.22 -7.56
CA LEU A 30 3.68 2.29 -8.73
C LEU A 30 2.23 2.46 -8.29
N GLU A 31 1.53 3.39 -8.91
CA GLU A 31 0.09 3.57 -8.80
C GLU A 31 -0.61 2.88 -9.97
N PHE A 32 -1.69 2.14 -9.71
CA PHE A 32 -2.57 1.65 -10.77
C PHE A 32 -3.50 2.76 -11.26
N LEU A 33 -3.57 2.95 -12.57
CA LEU A 33 -4.35 4.02 -13.21
C LEU A 33 -5.83 3.64 -13.40
N ASP A 34 -6.11 2.33 -13.47
CA ASP A 34 -7.47 1.82 -13.62
C ASP A 34 -8.28 2.11 -12.34
N ARG A 35 -9.41 2.80 -12.50
CA ARG A 35 -10.40 3.00 -11.42
C ARG A 35 -11.63 2.19 -11.73
N SER A 36 -12.04 1.35 -10.81
CA SER A 36 -13.26 0.56 -10.94
C SER A 36 -14.29 0.99 -9.91
N SER A 37 -15.56 0.93 -10.29
CA SER A 37 -16.66 1.00 -9.33
C SER A 37 -16.68 -0.22 -8.39
N SER A 38 -16.12 -1.37 -8.81
CA SER A 38 -15.99 -2.57 -7.98
C SER A 38 -15.05 -2.40 -6.80
N THR A 39 -14.17 -1.40 -6.83
CA THR A 39 -13.29 -1.01 -5.71
C THR A 39 -13.74 0.28 -5.03
N TYR A 40 -14.98 0.73 -5.28
CA TYR A 40 -15.49 2.03 -4.80
C TYR A 40 -14.60 3.23 -5.18
N GLY A 41 -13.81 3.10 -6.26
CA GLY A 41 -12.84 4.12 -6.68
C GLY A 41 -11.57 4.19 -5.82
N GLY A 42 -11.36 3.22 -4.92
CA GLY A 42 -10.12 2.99 -4.18
C GLY A 42 -8.95 2.65 -5.10
N LYS A 43 -7.76 3.12 -4.75
CA LYS A 43 -6.53 2.93 -5.52
C LYS A 43 -5.69 1.83 -4.90
N GLY A 44 -5.20 0.94 -5.74
CA GLY A 44 -4.11 0.04 -5.40
C GLY A 44 -2.74 0.66 -5.70
N PHE A 45 -1.75 0.36 -4.88
CA PHE A 45 -0.35 0.67 -5.15
C PHE A 45 0.50 -0.59 -5.12
N LEU A 46 1.51 -0.65 -5.99
CA LEU A 46 2.51 -1.70 -6.00
C LEU A 46 3.85 -1.13 -5.54
N VAL A 47 4.29 -1.58 -4.38
CA VAL A 47 5.61 -1.31 -3.81
C VAL A 47 6.53 -2.43 -4.27
N THR A 48 7.51 -2.09 -5.09
CA THR A 48 8.50 -3.05 -5.57
C THR A 48 9.73 -3.10 -4.66
N GLY A 49 10.47 -4.20 -4.71
CA GLY A 49 11.70 -4.33 -3.94
C GLY A 49 12.47 -5.61 -4.24
N PRO A 50 13.77 -5.66 -3.90
CA PRO A 50 14.64 -6.77 -4.30
C PRO A 50 14.30 -8.10 -3.60
N LYS A 51 13.58 -8.05 -2.48
CA LYS A 51 13.20 -9.24 -1.69
C LYS A 51 11.72 -9.58 -1.75
N TYR A 52 10.88 -8.57 -2.01
CA TYR A 52 9.44 -8.72 -2.03
C TYR A 52 8.83 -7.57 -2.83
N ASN A 53 7.69 -7.87 -3.43
CA ASN A 53 6.75 -6.85 -3.85
C ASN A 53 5.53 -6.92 -2.93
N LEU A 54 4.96 -5.75 -2.64
CA LEU A 54 3.82 -5.59 -1.76
C LEU A 54 2.75 -4.75 -2.46
N MET A 55 1.51 -5.21 -2.40
CA MET A 55 0.33 -4.50 -2.86
C MET A 55 -0.26 -3.77 -1.67
N VAL A 56 -0.54 -2.48 -1.81
CA VAL A 56 -1.25 -1.67 -0.83
C VAL A 56 -2.66 -1.45 -1.36
N ASP A 57 -3.64 -1.89 -0.59
CA ASP A 57 -5.07 -1.92 -0.94
C ASP A 57 -5.36 -2.70 -2.23
N THR A 58 -6.64 -2.91 -2.53
CA THR A 58 -7.04 -3.82 -3.62
C THR A 58 -7.49 -3.04 -4.84
N PRO A 59 -6.67 -2.95 -5.92
CA PRO A 59 -7.18 -2.49 -7.22
C PRO A 59 -8.11 -3.56 -7.81
N ALA A 60 -8.88 -3.21 -8.85
CA ALA A 60 -9.68 -4.21 -9.57
C ALA A 60 -8.76 -5.29 -10.14
N CYS A 61 -9.15 -6.56 -10.04
CA CYS A 61 -8.36 -7.72 -10.46
C CYS A 61 -8.46 -7.90 -11.99
N THR A 62 -8.05 -6.88 -12.74
CA THR A 62 -8.04 -6.89 -14.20
C THR A 62 -6.82 -7.63 -14.73
N ARG A 63 -6.88 -8.05 -16.00
CA ARG A 63 -5.73 -8.64 -16.68
C ARG A 63 -4.50 -7.72 -16.65
N ARG A 64 -4.71 -6.40 -16.79
CA ARG A 64 -3.64 -5.41 -16.77
C ARG A 64 -2.94 -5.34 -15.42
N VAL A 65 -3.69 -5.37 -14.32
CA VAL A 65 -3.13 -5.43 -12.95
C VAL A 65 -2.31 -6.71 -12.76
N LEU A 66 -2.85 -7.86 -13.16
CA LEU A 66 -2.15 -9.14 -13.03
C LEU A 66 -0.88 -9.20 -13.88
N ASP A 67 -0.90 -8.68 -15.11
CA ASP A 67 0.28 -8.63 -15.97
C ASP A 67 1.35 -7.69 -15.39
N ALA A 68 0.96 -6.53 -14.83
CA ALA A 68 1.88 -5.63 -14.13
C ALA A 68 2.56 -6.31 -12.92
N VAL A 69 1.79 -7.01 -12.10
CA VAL A 69 2.32 -7.80 -10.97
C VAL A 69 3.32 -8.86 -11.46
N ARG A 70 3.02 -9.55 -12.57
CA ARG A 70 3.93 -10.55 -13.14
C ARG A 70 5.22 -9.94 -13.68
N ILE A 71 5.14 -8.79 -14.36
CA ILE A 71 6.30 -8.08 -14.93
C ILE A 71 7.28 -7.68 -13.83
N VAL A 72 6.78 -7.22 -12.68
CA VAL A 72 7.66 -6.87 -11.55
C VAL A 72 8.11 -8.08 -10.72
N GLY A 73 7.82 -9.32 -11.13
CA GLY A 73 8.30 -10.52 -10.45
C GLY A 73 7.34 -11.15 -9.43
N GLY A 74 6.05 -10.83 -9.50
CA GLY A 74 5.01 -11.41 -8.65
C GLY A 74 4.76 -10.61 -7.37
N LEU A 75 4.00 -11.19 -6.44
CA LEU A 75 3.58 -10.53 -5.21
C LEU A 75 3.85 -11.41 -4.00
N ARG A 76 4.45 -10.85 -2.95
CA ARG A 76 4.61 -11.55 -1.67
C ARG A 76 3.52 -11.21 -0.68
N TYR A 77 3.12 -9.93 -0.64
CA TYR A 77 2.16 -9.43 0.35
C TYR A 77 1.07 -8.58 -0.31
N VAL A 78 -0.14 -8.66 0.26
CA VAL A 78 -1.21 -7.69 0.03
C VAL A 78 -1.61 -7.10 1.39
N PHE A 79 -1.35 -5.82 1.61
CA PHE A 79 -1.79 -5.10 2.80
C PHE A 79 -3.13 -4.42 2.53
N LEU A 80 -4.11 -4.64 3.40
CA LEU A 80 -5.40 -3.97 3.37
C LEU A 80 -5.45 -2.93 4.50
N SER A 81 -5.62 -1.66 4.13
CA SER A 81 -5.60 -0.56 5.10
C SER A 81 -6.84 -0.53 6.00
N HIS A 82 -7.99 -0.95 5.47
CA HIS A 82 -9.26 -1.05 6.20
C HIS A 82 -10.29 -1.89 5.42
N ARG A 83 -11.40 -2.24 6.09
CA ARG A 83 -12.45 -3.13 5.57
C ARG A 83 -13.12 -2.74 4.25
N ASP A 84 -13.02 -1.49 3.81
CA ASP A 84 -13.65 -1.05 2.56
C ASP A 84 -12.73 -1.28 1.35
N GLU A 85 -11.45 -1.61 1.59
CA GLU A 85 -10.45 -1.95 0.56
C GLU A 85 -10.37 -3.46 0.28
N ILE A 86 -11.35 -4.23 0.78
CA ILE A 86 -11.42 -5.69 0.60
C ILE A 86 -11.78 -6.06 -0.85
N GLY A 87 -12.50 -5.20 -1.58
CA GLY A 87 -12.79 -5.29 -3.02
C GLY A 87 -12.73 -6.71 -3.63
N GLU A 88 -11.82 -6.89 -4.59
CA GLU A 88 -11.59 -8.14 -5.33
C GLU A 88 -10.42 -8.98 -4.73
N ILE A 89 -10.19 -8.90 -3.42
CA ILE A 89 -9.00 -9.51 -2.79
C ILE A 89 -8.95 -11.02 -2.98
N ALA A 90 -10.10 -11.70 -2.98
CA ALA A 90 -10.13 -13.15 -3.16
C ALA A 90 -9.63 -13.58 -4.54
N ASP A 91 -9.93 -12.79 -5.58
CA ASP A 91 -9.47 -13.07 -6.93
C ASP A 91 -7.99 -12.72 -7.10
N LEU A 92 -7.56 -11.59 -6.51
CA LEU A 92 -6.15 -11.20 -6.51
C LEU A 92 -5.28 -12.22 -5.75
N HIS A 93 -5.71 -12.66 -4.57
CA HIS A 93 -5.02 -13.68 -3.78
C HIS A 93 -4.93 -15.00 -4.55
N ARG A 94 -6.03 -15.46 -5.17
CA ARG A 94 -6.03 -16.68 -5.99
C ARG A 94 -5.07 -16.58 -7.19
N ALA A 95 -5.01 -15.43 -7.83
CA ALA A 95 -4.21 -15.22 -9.03
C ALA A 95 -2.71 -15.02 -8.75
N THR A 96 -2.37 -14.43 -7.60
CA THR A 96 -0.99 -14.00 -7.29
C THR A 96 -0.32 -14.81 -6.18
N GLY A 97 -1.10 -15.44 -5.29
CA GLY A 97 -0.59 -16.10 -4.09
C GLY A 97 -0.03 -15.16 -3.03
N GLY A 98 -0.23 -13.84 -3.17
CA GLY A 98 0.25 -12.86 -2.19
C GLY A 98 -0.45 -13.03 -0.84
N ALA A 99 0.35 -13.06 0.24
CA ALA A 99 -0.15 -13.23 1.60
C ALA A 99 -0.91 -11.98 2.06
N VAL A 100 -2.16 -12.14 2.47
CA VAL A 100 -3.05 -11.05 2.87
C VAL A 100 -2.75 -10.64 4.31
N ILE A 101 -2.54 -9.34 4.52
CA ILE A 101 -2.26 -8.71 5.81
C ILE A 101 -3.43 -7.78 6.16
N MET A 102 -4.05 -8.01 7.32
CA MET A 102 -5.21 -7.23 7.77
C MET A 102 -5.29 -7.20 9.29
N HIS A 103 -5.82 -6.11 9.84
CA HIS A 103 -6.01 -5.96 11.27
C HIS A 103 -7.09 -6.93 11.80
N ARG A 104 -6.91 -7.47 13.02
CA ARG A 104 -7.77 -8.50 13.63
C ARG A 104 -9.24 -8.12 13.64
N SER A 105 -9.55 -6.88 13.98
CA SER A 105 -10.94 -6.39 14.07
C SER A 105 -11.68 -6.35 12.73
N GLU A 106 -11.00 -6.59 11.60
CA GLU A 106 -11.58 -6.60 10.26
C GLU A 106 -11.29 -7.88 9.47
N ALA A 107 -10.48 -8.80 10.02
CA ALA A 107 -10.04 -10.02 9.36
C ALA A 107 -11.21 -10.93 8.93
N ASP A 108 -12.25 -11.05 9.76
CA ASP A 108 -13.44 -11.89 9.48
C ASP A 108 -14.23 -11.42 8.25
N ARG A 109 -13.98 -10.20 7.75
CA ARG A 109 -14.65 -9.65 6.57
C ARG A 109 -13.93 -10.02 5.27
N VAL A 110 -12.72 -10.59 5.35
CA VAL A 110 -11.89 -10.90 4.18
C VAL A 110 -12.30 -12.26 3.60
N PRO A 111 -12.84 -12.33 2.37
CA PRO A 111 -13.47 -13.53 1.82
C PRO A 111 -12.51 -14.70 1.56
N CYS A 112 -11.23 -14.43 1.32
CA CYS A 112 -10.18 -15.46 1.18
C CYS A 112 -9.48 -15.81 2.50
N GLY A 113 -9.90 -15.20 3.62
CA GLY A 113 -9.14 -15.23 4.87
C GLY A 113 -7.94 -14.28 4.85
N VAL A 114 -7.23 -14.25 5.98
CA VAL A 114 -6.06 -13.40 6.21
C VAL A 114 -4.90 -14.27 6.65
N ASP A 115 -3.76 -14.16 5.95
CA ASP A 115 -2.56 -14.94 6.22
C ASP A 115 -1.77 -14.35 7.41
N LEU A 116 -1.73 -13.03 7.52
CA LEU A 116 -1.05 -12.29 8.59
C LEU A 116 -2.02 -11.33 9.28
N VAL A 117 -2.47 -11.72 10.46
CA VAL A 117 -3.38 -10.92 11.30
C VAL A 117 -2.59 -10.17 12.37
N PHE A 118 -2.90 -8.90 12.57
CA PHE A 118 -2.25 -8.06 13.59
C PHE A 118 -3.22 -7.27 14.45
N ASP A 119 -2.77 -6.90 15.64
CA ASP A 119 -3.54 -6.16 16.65
C ASP A 119 -2.94 -4.78 16.96
N THR A 120 -1.63 -4.64 16.80
CA THR A 120 -0.87 -3.42 17.07
C THR A 120 0.19 -3.26 15.99
N ASP A 121 0.91 -2.14 16.02
CA ASP A 121 2.04 -1.87 15.13
C ASP A 121 3.00 -3.06 15.11
N PHE A 122 3.41 -3.48 13.91
CA PHE A 122 4.39 -4.54 13.74
C PHE A 122 5.17 -4.36 12.44
N GLU A 123 6.43 -4.79 12.45
CA GLU A 123 7.29 -4.80 11.27
C GLU A 123 7.05 -6.09 10.48
N VAL A 124 6.49 -5.96 9.27
CA VAL A 124 6.20 -7.08 8.35
C VAL A 124 7.50 -7.64 7.78
N GLU A 125 8.38 -6.73 7.37
CA GLU A 125 9.69 -6.95 6.81
C GLU A 125 10.57 -5.76 7.18
N PRO A 126 11.91 -5.88 7.15
CA PRO A 126 12.80 -4.75 7.41
C PRO A 126 12.43 -3.51 6.57
N GLY A 127 12.06 -2.42 7.26
CA GLY A 127 11.64 -1.16 6.63
C GLY A 127 10.19 -1.13 6.10
N VAL A 128 9.36 -2.12 6.45
CA VAL A 128 7.92 -2.15 6.18
C VAL A 128 7.16 -2.44 7.46
N THR A 129 6.48 -1.43 7.95
CA THR A 129 5.78 -1.47 9.23
C THR A 129 4.32 -1.13 9.02
N VAL A 130 3.43 -2.00 9.51
CA VAL A 130 2.02 -1.62 9.66
C VAL A 130 1.86 -0.87 10.98
N ILE A 131 0.99 0.14 10.96
CA ILE A 131 0.77 1.04 12.09
C ILE A 131 -0.72 1.09 12.32
N HIS A 132 -1.18 0.65 13.50
CA HIS A 132 -2.59 0.66 13.83
C HIS A 132 -3.06 2.08 14.11
N THR A 133 -3.96 2.57 13.28
CA THR A 133 -4.45 3.95 13.30
C THR A 133 -5.99 3.92 13.34
N PRO A 134 -6.61 3.46 14.43
CA PRO A 134 -8.07 3.36 14.48
C PRO A 134 -8.71 4.74 14.25
N GLY A 135 -9.80 4.76 13.49
CA GLY A 135 -10.49 5.99 13.10
C GLY A 135 -11.64 5.75 12.13
N SER A 136 -11.38 5.71 10.82
CA SER A 136 -12.40 5.38 9.79
C SER A 136 -13.11 4.06 10.07
N SER A 137 -12.38 3.12 10.67
CA SER A 137 -12.89 1.87 11.22
C SER A 137 -12.04 1.42 12.42
N PRO A 138 -12.51 0.44 13.22
CA PRO A 138 -11.73 -0.09 14.35
C PRO A 138 -10.40 -0.73 13.94
N GLY A 139 -10.27 -1.23 12.70
CA GLY A 139 -9.07 -1.87 12.19
C GLY A 139 -8.24 -1.03 11.25
N SER A 140 -8.66 0.22 11.01
CA SER A 140 -7.93 1.12 10.10
C SER A 140 -6.47 1.23 10.51
N SER A 141 -5.59 1.08 9.52
CA SER A 141 -4.15 1.02 9.71
C SER A 141 -3.44 1.70 8.54
N CYS A 142 -2.21 2.15 8.80
CA CYS A 142 -1.33 2.72 7.80
C CYS A 142 -0.15 1.78 7.54
N LEU A 143 0.48 1.92 6.37
CA LEU A 143 1.71 1.21 6.02
C LEU A 143 2.83 2.22 5.84
N LEU A 144 3.89 2.09 6.64
CA LEU A 144 5.12 2.85 6.50
C LEU A 144 6.15 1.99 5.77
N VAL A 145 6.67 2.51 4.66
CA VAL A 145 7.64 1.82 3.80
C VAL A 145 8.88 2.68 3.59
N HIS A 146 10.05 2.09 3.79
CA HIS A 146 11.35 2.71 3.51
C HIS A 146 11.79 2.44 2.07
N ARG A 147 12.07 3.49 1.31
CA ARG A 147 12.52 3.47 -0.10
C ARG A 147 13.85 4.20 -0.23
N GLY A 148 14.94 3.48 0.01
CA GLY A 148 16.26 4.11 0.21
C GLY A 148 16.18 5.01 1.43
N ASP A 149 16.54 6.29 1.27
CA ASP A 149 16.47 7.29 2.34
C ASP A 149 15.05 7.87 2.56
N LEU A 150 14.08 7.51 1.72
CA LEU A 150 12.71 8.03 1.80
C LEU A 150 11.82 7.15 2.67
N ARG A 151 10.91 7.78 3.41
CA ARG A 151 9.86 7.11 4.19
C ARG A 151 8.50 7.49 3.63
N VAL A 152 7.78 6.50 3.13
CA VAL A 152 6.50 6.65 2.44
C VAL A 152 5.40 6.06 3.31
N LEU A 153 4.41 6.87 3.66
CA LEU A 153 3.29 6.48 4.49
C LEU A 153 2.01 6.35 3.65
N PHE A 154 1.50 5.14 3.50
CA PHE A 154 0.19 4.87 2.90
C PHE A 154 -0.88 4.90 3.98
N THR A 155 -1.93 5.69 3.81
CA THR A 155 -2.89 5.97 4.90
C THR A 155 -4.28 5.42 4.70
N GLY A 156 -4.55 4.70 3.61
CA GLY A 156 -5.92 4.26 3.37
C GLY A 156 -6.85 5.47 3.14
N ASN A 157 -8.07 5.34 3.67
CA ASN A 157 -9.04 6.43 3.77
C ASN A 157 -8.78 7.43 4.89
N HIS A 158 -7.68 7.29 5.65
CA HIS A 158 -7.23 8.39 6.49
C HIS A 158 -6.73 9.52 5.62
N VAL A 159 -7.61 10.50 5.41
CA VAL A 159 -7.20 11.86 5.12
C VAL A 159 -6.97 12.52 6.48
N PRO A 160 -5.75 12.98 6.81
CA PRO A 160 -5.53 13.76 8.02
C PRO A 160 -6.40 15.02 7.97
N ARG A 161 -7.58 14.97 8.58
CA ARG A 161 -8.41 16.15 8.88
C ARG A 161 -8.03 16.61 10.28
N ARG A 162 -7.82 17.92 10.47
CA ARG A 162 -7.54 18.51 11.79
C ARG A 162 -8.62 18.05 12.79
N GLY A 163 -8.19 17.44 13.91
CA GLY A 163 -9.06 17.10 15.05
C GLY A 163 -9.51 15.63 15.16
N GLY A 164 -9.26 14.76 14.16
CA GLY A 164 -9.53 13.32 14.28
C GLY A 164 -8.50 12.59 15.14
N GLN A 165 -8.91 11.55 15.89
CA GLN A 165 -7.99 10.73 16.70
C GLN A 165 -6.87 10.09 15.86
N GLY A 166 -7.20 9.60 14.66
CA GLY A 166 -6.21 9.03 13.73
C GLY A 166 -5.11 10.02 13.30
N THR A 167 -5.45 11.30 13.11
CA THR A 167 -4.53 12.35 12.65
C THR A 167 -3.39 12.61 13.63
N ARG A 168 -3.61 12.49 14.95
CA ARG A 168 -2.57 12.77 15.96
C ARG A 168 -1.42 11.77 15.90
N ARG A 169 -1.75 10.47 15.82
CA ARG A 169 -0.75 9.40 15.73
C ARG A 169 0.11 9.56 14.47
N LEU A 170 -0.50 9.96 13.34
CA LEU A 170 0.26 10.21 12.11
C LEU A 170 1.32 11.31 12.28
N LEU A 171 1.03 12.36 13.06
CA LEU A 171 1.99 13.45 13.28
C LEU A 171 3.21 13.05 14.14
N GLU A 172 3.12 11.95 14.88
CA GLU A 172 4.20 11.39 15.71
C GLU A 172 5.16 10.52 14.90
N LEU A 173 4.71 9.95 13.77
CA LEU A 173 5.54 9.12 12.90
C LEU A 173 6.55 9.97 12.16
N GLU A 174 7.71 9.44 11.81
CA GLU A 174 8.64 10.12 10.89
C GLU A 174 8.47 9.60 9.46
N PHE A 175 8.07 10.47 8.54
CA PHE A 175 7.89 10.15 7.12
C PHE A 175 8.09 11.40 6.25
N ASP A 176 8.46 11.19 4.98
CA ASP A 176 8.68 12.24 3.99
C ASP A 176 7.45 12.47 3.12
N TYR A 177 6.81 11.37 2.70
CA TYR A 177 5.65 11.38 1.80
C TYR A 177 4.46 10.66 2.43
N ILE A 178 3.26 11.20 2.21
CA ILE A 178 1.98 10.57 2.54
C ILE A 178 1.19 10.29 1.25
N ILE A 179 0.59 9.10 1.17
CA ILE A 179 -0.22 8.63 0.04
C ILE A 179 -1.57 8.13 0.56
N PRO A 180 -2.62 8.97 0.52
CA PRO A 180 -4.00 8.54 0.77
C PRO A 180 -4.57 7.72 -0.40
N SER A 181 -5.48 6.78 -0.13
CA SER A 181 -6.06 5.87 -1.15
C SER A 181 -6.91 6.55 -2.22
N HIS A 182 -7.28 7.83 -2.03
CA HIS A 182 -7.99 8.63 -3.03
C HIS A 182 -7.21 9.86 -3.54
N SER A 183 -5.93 10.05 -3.16
CA SER A 183 -5.13 11.18 -3.63
C SER A 183 -4.51 10.91 -5.00
N ASP A 184 -4.51 11.91 -5.89
CA ASP A 184 -3.88 11.83 -7.22
C ASP A 184 -2.37 12.03 -7.22
N ARG A 185 -1.78 12.41 -6.08
CA ARG A 185 -0.35 12.64 -5.92
C ARG A 185 0.12 12.34 -4.49
N PRO A 186 1.35 11.85 -4.30
CA PRO A 186 2.02 11.90 -2.99
C PRO A 186 2.06 13.34 -2.47
N LEU A 187 1.78 13.53 -1.19
CA LEU A 187 1.92 14.82 -0.53
C LEU A 187 3.17 14.80 0.34
N LEU A 188 3.86 15.93 0.44
CA LEU A 188 4.97 16.09 1.37
C LEU A 188 4.42 16.20 2.79
N ARG A 189 5.12 15.64 3.79
CA ARG A 189 4.73 15.80 5.21
C ARG A 189 4.48 17.26 5.58
N GLN A 190 5.31 18.18 5.09
CA GLN A 190 5.24 19.62 5.40
C GLN A 190 3.87 20.22 5.06
N SER A 191 3.20 19.75 3.99
CA SER A 191 1.87 20.24 3.61
C SER A 191 0.75 19.80 4.55
N LEU A 192 1.04 18.99 5.57
CA LEU A 192 0.07 18.60 6.62
C LEU A 192 0.12 19.53 7.83
N GLN A 193 1.14 20.38 7.94
CA GLN A 193 1.37 21.26 9.08
C GLN A 193 0.80 22.68 8.90
N ASP A 194 0.53 23.06 7.66
CA ASP A 194 -0.17 24.30 7.29
C ASP A 194 -1.71 24.11 7.42
#